data_AF-A0A2H9TN53-F1
#
_entry.id   AF-A0A2H9TN53-F1
#
_cell.length_a   1.000
_cell.length_b   1.000
_cell.length_c   1.000
_cell.angle_alpha   90.00
_cell.angle_beta   90.00
_cell.angle_gamma   90.00
#
_symmetry.space_group_name_H-M   'P 1'
#
loop_
_entity.id
_entity.type
_entity.pdbx_description
1 polymer ?
#
loop_
_entity_poly.entity_id
_entity_poly.type
_entity_poly.pdbx_seq_one_letter_code
_entity_poly.pdbx_strand_id
1 'polypeptide(L)'
;MRLELAFNVVLAALLALVSATDKAPVVTDKVFFDITVGGKPLGRLVIGLFGQECPKTVENFLKLTTGEKSTDSEKLHYKGSAFHRVIKKFMIQGGDFTRG
;
A
#
# COMPACT_ATOMS: atom_id res chain seq x y z
N MET A 1 48.16 9.81 10.49
CA MET A 1 47.20 10.60 9.70
C MET A 1 46.79 9.94 8.38
N ARG A 2 47.72 9.53 7.50
CA ARG A 2 47.36 8.92 6.20
C ARG A 2 46.71 7.52 6.29
N LEU A 3 47.09 6.70 7.27
CA LEU A 3 46.56 5.34 7.43
C LEU A 3 45.13 5.32 8.03
N GLU A 4 44.87 6.17 9.02
CA GLU A 4 43.54 6.42 9.61
C GLU A 4 42.52 6.91 8.58
N LEU A 5 42.94 7.82 7.70
CA LEU A 5 42.08 8.35 6.65
C LEU A 5 41.71 7.27 5.63
N ALA A 6 42.66 6.41 5.26
CA ALA A 6 42.40 5.29 4.35
C ALA A 6 41.42 4.27 4.96
N PHE A 7 41.55 3.96 6.25
CA PHE A 7 40.64 3.05 6.95
C PHE A 7 39.20 3.61 6.99
N ASN A 8 39.04 4.88 7.34
CA ASN A 8 37.72 5.51 7.41
C ASN A 8 37.07 5.65 6.03
N VAL A 9 37.85 5.88 4.96
CA VAL A 9 37.34 5.94 3.58
C VAL A 9 36.90 4.56 3.09
N VAL A 10 37.68 3.51 3.38
CA VAL A 10 37.31 2.12 3.02
C VAL A 10 36.09 1.66 3.81
N LEU A 11 36.01 1.99 5.10
CA LEU A 11 34.86 1.67 5.95
C LEU A 11 33.58 2.39 5.46
N ALA A 12 33.69 3.67 5.10
CA ALA A 12 32.58 4.43 4.54
C ALA A 12 32.12 3.87 3.18
N ALA A 13 33.06 3.44 2.32
CA ALA A 13 32.75 2.80 1.03
C ALA A 13 32.07 1.43 1.21
N LEU A 14 32.50 0.62 2.19
CA LEU A 14 31.86 -0.63 2.56
C LEU A 14 30.44 -0.42 3.12
N LEU A 15 30.25 0.61 3.96
CA LEU A 15 28.91 0.98 4.47
C LEU A 15 27.98 1.44 3.34
N ALA A 16 28.50 2.22 2.39
CA ALA A 16 27.74 2.70 1.24
C ALA A 16 27.30 1.55 0.31
N LEU A 17 28.14 0.52 0.12
CA LEU A 17 27.79 -0.68 -0.65
C LEU A 17 26.72 -1.56 0.02
N VAL A 18 26.64 -1.56 1.36
CA VAL A 18 25.58 -2.28 2.10
C VAL A 18 24.23 -1.56 2.01
N SER A 19 24.22 -0.24 1.81
CA SER A 19 23.00 0.58 1.90
C SER A 19 22.21 0.73 0.58
N ALA A 20 22.66 0.14 -0.53
CA ALA A 20 22.05 0.38 -1.84
C ALA A 20 21.70 -0.94 -2.55
N THR A 21 20.55 -1.52 -2.19
CA THR A 21 19.85 -2.45 -3.08
C THR A 21 18.47 -1.89 -3.41
N ASP A 22 18.36 -1.24 -4.58
CA ASP A 22 17.08 -0.81 -5.18
C ASP A 22 16.27 -2.03 -5.63
N LYS A 23 15.84 -2.86 -4.68
CA LYS A 23 14.90 -3.94 -4.98
C LYS A 23 13.49 -3.38 -4.94
N ALA A 24 12.74 -3.61 -6.01
CA ALA A 24 11.32 -3.31 -6.06
C ALA A 24 10.61 -3.98 -4.87
N PRO A 25 9.61 -3.32 -4.26
CA PRO A 25 8.84 -3.91 -3.17
C PRO A 25 8.25 -5.26 -3.56
N VAL A 26 8.28 -6.22 -2.64
CA VAL A 26 7.76 -7.57 -2.90
C VAL A 26 6.26 -7.59 -2.59
N VAL A 27 5.45 -8.06 -3.55
CA VAL A 27 4.02 -8.30 -3.29
C VAL A 27 3.88 -9.48 -2.34
N THR A 28 3.41 -9.23 -1.12
CA THR A 28 3.19 -10.26 -0.10
C THR A 28 1.78 -10.82 -0.16
N ASP A 29 0.80 -9.96 -0.43
CA ASP A 29 -0.62 -10.26 -0.39
C ASP A 29 -1.34 -9.63 -1.58
N LYS A 30 -2.51 -10.17 -1.91
CA LYS A 30 -3.38 -9.62 -2.96
C LYS A 30 -4.81 -9.52 -2.47
N VAL A 31 -5.44 -8.40 -2.80
CA VAL A 31 -6.88 -8.19 -2.58
C VAL A 31 -7.55 -7.76 -3.88
N PHE A 32 -8.88 -7.71 -3.90
CA PHE A 32 -9.61 -7.26 -5.07
C PHE A 32 -10.82 -6.40 -4.72
N PHE A 33 -11.17 -5.51 -5.65
CA PHE A 33 -12.42 -4.76 -5.65
C PHE A 33 -13.19 -5.03 -6.94
N ASP A 34 -14.46 -5.40 -6.81
CA ASP A 34 -15.38 -5.45 -7.94
C ASP A 34 -16.02 -4.08 -8.11
N ILE A 35 -15.74 -3.41 -9.22
CA ILE A 35 -16.11 -2.01 -9.45
C ILE A 35 -17.38 -1.93 -10.30
N THR A 36 -18.28 -1.04 -9.91
CA THR A 36 -19.47 -0.67 -10.69
C THR A 36 -19.45 0.81 -11.03
N VAL A 37 -20.02 1.19 -12.17
CA VAL A 37 -20.22 2.58 -12.60
C VAL A 37 -21.66 2.73 -13.07
N GLY A 38 -22.42 3.64 -12.46
CA GLY A 38 -23.86 3.78 -12.75
C GLY A 38 -24.64 2.48 -12.51
N GLY A 39 -24.25 1.70 -11.50
CA GLY A 39 -24.86 0.40 -11.17
C GLY A 39 -24.47 -0.75 -12.09
N LYS A 40 -23.66 -0.52 -13.14
CA LYS A 40 -23.21 -1.56 -14.07
C LYS A 40 -21.82 -2.06 -13.69
N PRO A 41 -21.57 -3.38 -13.70
CA PRO A 41 -20.23 -3.93 -13.49
C PRO A 41 -19.24 -3.40 -14.53
N LEU A 42 -18.11 -2.85 -14.07
CA LEU A 42 -17.00 -2.42 -14.92
C LEU A 42 -15.91 -3.50 -14.98
N GLY A 43 -15.70 -4.21 -13.87
CA GLY A 43 -14.71 -5.28 -13.76
C GLY A 43 -14.06 -5.37 -12.39
N ARG A 44 -13.05 -6.23 -12.28
CA ARG A 44 -12.30 -6.49 -11.05
C ARG A 44 -10.94 -5.79 -11.08
N LEU A 45 -10.66 -4.99 -10.06
CA LEU A 45 -9.34 -4.46 -9.76
C LEU A 45 -8.63 -5.41 -8.79
N VAL A 46 -7.47 -5.93 -9.15
CA VAL A 46 -6.62 -6.74 -8.24
C VAL A 46 -5.45 -5.87 -7.77
N ILE A 47 -5.25 -5.79 -6.47
CA ILE A 47 -4.27 -4.91 -5.83
C ILE A 47 -3.25 -5.78 -5.10
N GLY A 48 -1.97 -5.66 -5.46
CA GLY A 48 -0.86 -6.23 -4.71
C GLY A 48 -0.46 -5.32 -3.55
N LEU A 49 -0.20 -5.91 -2.39
CA LEU A 49 0.17 -5.21 -1.17
C LEU A 49 1.64 -5.51 -0.80
N PHE A 50 2.33 -4.51 -0.26
CA PHE A 50 3.76 -4.54 0.08
C PHE A 50 3.93 -4.71 1.60
N GLY A 51 3.63 -5.92 2.10
CA GLY A 51 3.55 -6.20 3.53
C GLY A 51 4.89 -6.19 4.25
N GLN A 52 6.01 -6.43 3.55
CA GLN A 52 7.33 -6.36 4.18
C GLN A 52 7.75 -4.91 4.44
N GLU A 53 7.31 -4.00 3.57
CA GLU A 53 7.68 -2.59 3.57
C GLU A 53 6.77 -1.81 4.52
N CYS A 54 5.48 -2.14 4.56
CA CYS A 54 4.46 -1.39 5.33
C CYS A 54 3.47 -2.33 6.05
N PRO A 55 3.93 -3.15 7.01
CA PRO A 55 3.11 -4.23 7.57
C PRO A 55 1.80 -3.75 8.20
N LYS A 56 1.85 -2.68 9.02
CA LYS A 56 0.64 -2.14 9.69
C LYS A 56 -0.38 -1.57 8.69
N THR A 57 0.10 -0.91 7.64
CA THR A 57 -0.76 -0.34 6.59
C THR A 57 -1.43 -1.45 5.80
N VAL A 58 -0.67 -2.48 5.42
CA VAL A 58 -1.18 -3.64 4.69
C VAL A 58 -2.19 -4.41 5.53
N GLU A 59 -1.91 -4.65 6.81
CA GLU A 59 -2.84 -5.30 7.73
C GLU A 59 -4.16 -4.52 7.87
N ASN A 60 -4.09 -3.19 8.02
CA ASN A 60 -5.29 -2.36 8.06
C ASN A 60 -6.09 -2.43 6.75
N PHE A 61 -5.41 -2.32 5.61
CA PHE A 61 -6.06 -2.36 4.30
C PHE A 61 -6.72 -3.72 4.02
N LEU A 62 -6.06 -4.82 4.41
CA LEU A 62 -6.63 -6.17 4.35
C LEU A 62 -7.91 -6.28 5.18
N LYS A 63 -7.86 -5.86 6.44
CA LYS A 63 -9.02 -5.94 7.37
C LYS A 63 -10.21 -5.13 6.90
N LEU A 64 -9.98 -3.94 6.33
CA LEU A 64 -11.05 -3.12 5.72
C LEU A 64 -11.54 -3.71 4.40
N THR A 65 -10.72 -4.47 3.67
CA THR A 65 -11.15 -5.13 2.44
C THR A 65 -12.00 -6.37 2.73
N THR A 66 -11.61 -7.19 3.71
CA THR A 66 -12.37 -8.39 4.13
C THR A 66 -13.60 -8.03 4.96
N GLY A 67 -13.56 -6.90 5.67
CA GLY A 67 -14.58 -6.51 6.63
C GLY A 67 -14.56 -7.30 7.93
N GLU A 68 -13.49 -8.05 8.21
CA GLU A 68 -13.35 -8.93 9.38
C GLU A 68 -13.58 -8.21 10.72
N LYS A 69 -13.30 -6.90 10.77
CA LYS A 69 -13.50 -6.06 11.96
C LYS A 69 -14.85 -5.36 12.03
N SER A 70 -15.72 -5.54 11.04
CA SER A 70 -17.04 -4.91 11.04
C SER A 70 -17.95 -5.55 12.10
N THR A 71 -18.73 -4.73 12.78
CA THR A 71 -19.77 -5.15 13.72
C THR A 71 -21.13 -4.66 13.23
N ASP A 72 -22.22 -5.09 13.87
CA ASP A 72 -23.57 -4.61 13.53
C ASP A 72 -23.72 -3.10 13.73
N SER A 73 -22.96 -2.53 14.68
CA SER A 73 -22.97 -1.10 14.99
C SER A 73 -21.94 -0.29 14.21
N GLU A 74 -20.84 -0.92 13.74
CA GLU A 74 -19.73 -0.24 13.07
C GLU A 74 -19.33 -0.96 11.78
N LYS A 75 -19.63 -0.34 10.65
CA LYS A 75 -19.22 -0.85 9.33
C LYS A 75 -17.78 -0.42 9.03
N LEU A 76 -16.84 -1.33 9.29
CA LEU A 76 -15.42 -1.16 9.01
C LEU A 76 -15.02 -1.98 7.77
N HIS A 77 -15.61 -1.63 6.61
CA HIS A 77 -15.30 -2.29 5.36
C HIS A 77 -15.43 -1.39 4.12
N TYR A 78 -14.67 -1.68 3.06
CA TYR A 78 -14.74 -0.92 1.80
C TYR A 78 -15.93 -1.28 0.91
N LYS A 79 -16.59 -2.42 1.13
CA LYS A 79 -17.73 -2.84 0.30
C LYS A 79 -18.85 -1.79 0.33
N GLY A 80 -19.25 -1.32 -0.85
CA GLY A 80 -20.27 -0.28 -0.99
C GLY A 80 -19.76 1.16 -0.85
N SER A 81 -18.48 1.37 -0.51
CA SER A 81 -17.87 2.72 -0.55
C SER A 81 -17.64 3.18 -1.99
N ALA A 82 -17.68 4.49 -2.21
CA ALA A 82 -17.50 5.10 -3.52
C ALA A 82 -16.08 5.66 -3.73
N PHE A 83 -15.70 5.80 -5.00
CA PHE A 83 -14.60 6.70 -5.37
C PHE A 83 -15.13 8.14 -5.42
N HIS A 84 -15.13 8.81 -4.27
CA HIS A 84 -15.71 10.14 -4.11
C HIS A 84 -14.94 11.26 -4.81
N ARG A 85 -13.71 10.99 -5.28
CA ARG A 85 -12.91 11.95 -6.03
C ARG A 85 -12.17 11.28 -7.19
N VAL A 86 -12.45 11.76 -8.40
CA VAL A 86 -11.85 11.26 -9.65
C VAL A 86 -11.30 12.44 -10.44
N ILE A 87 -9.98 12.50 -10.59
CA ILE A 87 -9.29 13.57 -11.34
C ILE A 87 -8.58 12.95 -12.52
N LYS A 88 -9.05 13.28 -13.73
CA LYS A 88 -8.50 12.76 -14.99
C LYS A 88 -7.00 13.09 -15.11
N LYS A 89 -6.21 12.09 -15.52
CA LYS A 89 -4.73 12.18 -15.64
C LYS A 89 -4.01 12.44 -14.31
N PHE A 90 -4.64 12.18 -13.18
CA PHE A 90 -4.00 12.28 -11.88
C PHE A 90 -4.28 11.05 -11.01
N MET A 91 -5.46 10.96 -10.41
CA MET A 91 -5.78 9.86 -9.50
C MET A 91 -7.28 9.63 -9.32
N ILE A 92 -7.61 8.48 -8.74
CA ILE A 92 -8.88 8.18 -8.11
C ILE A 92 -8.66 8.01 -6.60
N GLN A 93 -9.59 8.54 -5.80
CA GLN A 93 -9.57 8.46 -4.35
C GLN A 93 -10.94 7.96 -3.87
N GLY A 94 -10.89 6.98 -2.97
CA GLY A 94 -12.04 6.38 -2.30
C GLY A 94 -11.65 5.94 -0.90
N GLY A 95 -12.40 4.99 -0.34
CA GLY A 95 -12.09 4.42 0.98
C GLY A 95 -12.64 5.21 2.18
N ASP A 96 -13.32 6.34 1.95
CA ASP A 96 -14.22 6.90 2.95
C ASP A 96 -15.56 6.16 2.86
N PHE A 97 -15.73 5.18 3.75
CA PHE A 97 -16.93 4.35 3.86
C PHE A 97 -17.97 4.93 4.83
N THR A 98 -17.74 6.13 5.36
CA THR A 98 -18.62 6.78 6.35
C THR A 98 -19.41 7.94 5.76
N ARG A 99 -18.74 8.80 4.98
CA ARG A 99 -19.32 10.07 4.47
C ARG A 99 -18.94 10.38 3.02
N GLY A 100 -18.09 9.54 2.42
CA GLY A 100 -17.60 9.67 1.05
C GLY A 100 -18.59 9.24 0.00
#